data_AF-A0A956QZ12-F1
#
_entry.id   AF-A0A956QZ12-F1
#
_cell.length_a   1.000
_cell.length_b   1.000
_cell.length_c   1.000
_cell.angle_alpha   90.00
_cell.angle_beta   90.00
_cell.angle_gamma   90.00
#
_symmetry.space_group_name_H-M   'P 1'
#
loop_
_entity.id
_entity.type
_entity.pdbx_description
1 polymer ?
#
loop_
_entity_poly.entity_id
_entity_poly.type
_entity_poly.pdbx_seq_one_letter_code
_entity_poly.pdbx_strand_id
1 'polypeptide(L)' 'QQEGYIDGFEWIEDGRQGNLQIQLRWVGDQPAIEGIARVSRPGQRRYAQSKEIPQVRNGLGI' A
#
# COMPACT_ATOMS: atom_id res chain seq x y z
N GLN A 1 7.54 -1.20 -3.79
CA GLN A 1 8.76 -1.19 -4.62
C GLN A 1 8.41 -0.97 -6.09
N GLN A 2 7.62 -1.84 -6.73
CA GLN A 2 7.22 -1.68 -8.15
C GLN A 2 6.61 -0.30 -8.48
N GLU A 3 5.65 0.15 -7.67
CA GLU A 3 5.02 1.48 -7.85
C GLU A 3 5.81 2.65 -7.22
N GLY A 4 6.98 2.39 -6.64
CA GLY A 4 7.84 3.45 -6.10
C GLY A 4 7.50 4.02 -4.72
N TYR A 5 6.43 3.57 -4.04
CA TYR A 5 6.01 4.08 -2.72
C TYR A 5 6.94 3.73 -1.54
N ILE A 6 7.73 2.67 -1.66
CA ILE A 6 8.71 2.21 -0.65
C ILE A 6 10.01 1.87 -1.36
N ASP A 7 11.14 2.08 -0.69
CA ASP A 7 12.47 1.78 -1.23
C ASP A 7 12.76 0.28 -1.20
N GLY A 8 12.31 -0.39 -0.15
CA GLY A 8 12.52 -1.82 0.02
C GLY A 8 11.66 -2.42 1.12
N PHE A 9 11.64 -3.75 1.16
CA PHE A 9 11.12 -4.52 2.27
C PHE A 9 11.93 -5.80 2.41
N GLU A 10 11.98 -6.35 3.61
CA GLU A 10 12.65 -7.60 3.92
C GLU A 10 11.81 -8.44 4.89
N TRP A 11 11.88 -9.76 4.72
CA TRP A 11 11.24 -10.70 5.62
C TRP A 11 12.27 -11.23 6.60
N ILE A 12 12.01 -11.07 7.89
CA ILE A 12 12.89 -11.47 8.97
C ILE A 12 12.24 -12.66 9.69
N GLU A 13 12.84 -13.84 9.58
CA GLU A 13 12.40 -15.01 10.32
C GLU A 13 12.79 -14.89 11.80
N ASP A 14 11.82 -15.10 12.69
CA ASP A 14 12.01 -15.05 14.15
C ASP A 14 11.66 -16.38 14.84
N GLY A 15 11.46 -17.45 14.05
CA GLY A 15 11.01 -18.76 14.53
C GLY A 15 9.53 -18.82 14.94
N ARG A 16 8.75 -17.76 14.70
CA ARG A 16 7.30 -17.70 14.90
C ARG A 16 6.61 -17.36 13.57
N GLN A 17 5.92 -16.23 13.51
CA GLN A 17 5.24 -15.76 12.31
C GLN A 17 6.18 -14.95 11.40
N GLY A 18 7.34 -14.51 11.88
CA GLY A 18 8.24 -13.60 11.16
C GLY A 18 7.80 -12.14 11.24
N ASN A 19 8.72 -11.24 10.87
CA ASN A 19 8.51 -9.80 10.81
C ASN A 19 8.74 -9.29 9.39
N LEU A 20 7.88 -8.37 8.94
CA LEU A 20 8.06 -7.65 7.68
C LEU A 20 8.62 -6.27 7.98
N GLN A 21 9.89 -6.06 7.67
CA GLN A 21 10.55 -4.77 7.80
C GLN A 21 10.44 -4.00 6.48
N ILE A 22 10.02 -2.73 6.54
CA ILE A 22 9.73 -1.90 5.37
C ILE A 22 10.56 -0.63 5.45
N GLN A 23 11.24 -0.29 4.36
CA GLN A 23 12.01 0.94 4.22
C GLN A 23 11.15 1.99 3.50
N LEU A 24 10.76 3.04 4.24
CA LEU A 24 9.95 4.13 3.71
C LEU A 24 10.75 5.04 2.79
N ARG A 25 10.14 5.45 1.69
CA ARG A 25 10.74 6.37 0.73
C ARG A 25 10.37 7.81 1.03
N TRP A 26 11.35 8.70 0.88
CA TRP A 26 11.21 10.14 0.99
C TRP A 26 11.83 10.83 -0.22
N VAL A 27 11.23 11.95 -0.64
CA VAL A 27 11.75 12.78 -1.74
C VAL A 27 11.97 14.19 -1.18
N GLY A 28 13.22 14.52 -0.88
CA GLY A 28 13.53 15.67 -0.03
C GLY A 28 12.90 15.49 1.36
N ASP A 29 12.22 16.53 1.85
CA ASP A 29 11.52 16.50 3.14
C ASP A 29 10.06 15.99 3.04
N GLN A 30 9.63 15.49 1.88
CA GLN A 30 8.27 14.99 1.67
C GLN A 30 8.21 13.46 1.62
N PRO A 31 7.23 12.82 2.30
CA PRO A 31 7.05 11.38 2.23
C PRO A 31 6.51 10.98 0.85
N ALA A 32 7.01 9.87 0.29
CA ALA A 32 6.50 9.35 -0.98
C ALA A 32 5.06 8.82 -0.90
N ILE A 33 4.59 8.50 0.31
CA ILE A 33 3.21 8.10 0.59
C ILE A 33 2.50 9.24 1.31
N GLU A 34 1.60 9.92 0.62
CA GLU A 34 0.77 10.98 1.23
C GLU A 34 -0.45 10.44 1.97
N GLY A 35 -0.93 9.25 1.59
CA GLY A 35 -2.12 8.67 2.20
C GLY A 35 -2.37 7.23 1.79
N ILE A 36 -2.97 6.46 2.70
CA ILE A 36 -3.36 5.07 2.49
C ILE A 36 -4.72 4.83 3.16
N ALA A 37 -5.62 4.13 2.47
CA ALA A 37 -6.96 3.86 2.99
C ALA A 37 -7.43 2.44 2.66
N ARG A 38 -8.02 1.76 3.64
CA ARG A 38 -8.62 0.44 3.45
C ARG A 38 -10.10 0.56 3.05
N VAL A 39 -10.41 0.19 1.80
CA VAL A 39 -11.76 0.27 1.20
C VAL A 39 -12.67 -0.89 1.63
N SER A 40 -12.19 -2.14 1.59
CA SER A 40 -12.97 -3.32 2.01
C SER A 40 -12.64 -3.70 3.45
N ARG A 41 -13.67 -3.85 4.30
CA ARG A 41 -13.51 -4.08 5.75
C ARG A 41 -14.35 -5.29 6.19
N PRO A 42 -14.01 -5.99 7.28
CA PRO A 42 -14.75 -7.18 7.70
C PRO A 42 -16.27 -6.97 7.88
N GLY A 43 -16.69 -5.83 8.43
CA GLY A 43 -18.10 -5.49 8.61
C GLY A 43 -18.81 -4.94 7.36
N GLN A 44 -18.07 -4.63 6.29
CA GLN A 44 -18.64 -4.20 5.00
C GLN A 44 -17.66 -4.53 3.87
N ARG A 45 -17.91 -5.65 3.20
CA ARG A 45 -17.14 -6.07 2.02
C ARG A 45 -17.58 -5.24 0.82
N ARG A 46 -16.61 -4.65 0.13
CA ARG A 46 -16.80 -3.92 -1.13
C ARG A 46 -16.29 -4.81 -2.26
N TYR A 47 -17.16 -5.11 -3.21
CA TYR A 47 -16.84 -5.83 -4.45
C TYR A 47 -17.13 -4.90 -5.63
N ALA A 48 -16.32 -4.97 -6.68
CA ALA A 48 -16.51 -4.19 -7.89
C ALA A 48 -16.42 -5.12 -9.11
N GLN A 49 -17.30 -4.90 -10.08
CA GLN A 49 -17.17 -5.54 -11.39
C GLN A 49 -16.07 -4.86 -12.19
N SER A 50 -15.57 -5.50 -13.26
CA SER A 50 -14.45 -4.98 -14.05
C SER A 50 -14.65 -3.56 -14.59
N LYS A 51 -15.90 -3.19 -14.92
CA LYS A 51 -16.27 -1.85 -15.41
C LYS A 51 -16.47 -0.81 -14.31
N GLU A 52 -16.51 -1.24 -13.05
CA GLU A 52 -16.82 -0.41 -11.88
C GLU A 52 -15.60 -0.24 -10.97
N ILE A 53 -14.41 -0.65 -11.43
CA ILE A 53 -13.16 -0.48 -10.69
C ILE A 53 -12.95 1.03 -10.47
N PRO A 54 -12.89 1.48 -9.20
CA PRO A 54 -12.76 2.90 -8.91
C PRO A 54 -11.36 3.39 -9.29
N GLN A 55 -11.29 4.62 -9.79
CA GLN A 55 -10.02 5.31 -10.01
C GLN A 55 -9.65 6.12 -8.76
N VAL A 56 -8.39 6.01 -8.32
CA VAL A 56 -7.87 6.75 -7.18
C VAL A 56 -7.19 8.03 -7.68
N ARG A 57 -7.56 9.19 -7.08
CA ARG A 57 -7.00 10.52 -7.43
C ARG A 57 -6.92 10.78 -8.95
N ASN A 58 -8.00 10.49 -9.68
CA ASN A 58 -8.06 10.64 -11.15
C ASN A 58 -6.94 9.88 -11.91
N GLY A 59 -6.51 8.72 -11.40
CA GLY A 59 -5.47 7.90 -12.00
C GLY A 59 -4.04 8.24 -11.55
N LEU A 60 -3.88 9.21 -10.65
CA LEU A 60 -2.58 9.56 -10.05
C LEU A 60 -2.23 8.71 -8.82
N GLY A 61 -3.20 7.98 -8.29
CA GLY A 61 -3.01 7.05 -7.19
C GLY A 61 -3.40 5.64 -7.58
N ILE A 62 -2.98 4.68 -6.74
CA ILE A 62 -3.27 3.25 -6.88
C ILE A 62 -3.95 2.75 -5.61
#